data_AF-A0A7Y2NA25-F1
#
_entry.id   AF-A0A7Y2NA25-F1
#
_cell.length_a   1.000
_cell.length_b   1.000
_cell.length_c   1.000
_cell.angle_alpha   90.00
_cell.angle_beta   90.00
_cell.angle_gamma   90.00
#
_symmetry.space_group_name_H-M   'P 1'
#
loop_
_entity.id
_entity.type
_entity.pdbx_description
1 polymer ?
#
loop_
_entity_poly.entity_id
_entity_poly.type
_entity_poly.pdbx_seq_one_letter_code
_entity_poly.pdbx_strand_id
1 'polypeptide(L)'
;VLRDGRRPLLGVNGTPAVEGHISLGPGWSVVLYTDGLVERRHRSLDEGIAELSAVLRKEPGVAEDPARLAELMNSDDHRDDTCILVATIAGLPKR
;
A
#
# COMPACT_ATOMS: atom_id res chain seq x y z
N VAL A 1 -1.38 -8.39 0.88
CA VAL A 1 -0.05 -8.09 0.30
C VAL A 1 0.30 -9.20 -0.68
N LEU A 2 0.48 -8.87 -1.96
CA LEU A 2 0.98 -9.79 -2.98
C LEU A 2 2.45 -10.09 -2.69
N ARG A 3 2.84 -11.36 -2.58
CA ARG A 3 4.22 -11.76 -2.26
C ARG A 3 5.05 -12.09 -3.51
N ASP A 4 4.38 -12.42 -4.61
CA ASP A 4 5.01 -12.73 -5.89
C ASP A 4 5.49 -11.46 -6.60
N GLY A 5 6.43 -11.61 -7.53
CA GLY A 5 7.00 -10.49 -8.30
C GLY A 5 7.96 -9.58 -7.52
N ARG A 6 8.31 -9.94 -6.28
CA ARG A 6 9.37 -9.26 -5.52
C ARG A 6 10.71 -9.35 -6.26
N ARG A 7 11.38 -8.21 -6.41
CA ARG A 7 12.66 -8.09 -7.10
C ARG A 7 13.54 -7.06 -6.42
N PRO A 8 14.88 -7.12 -6.63
CA PRO A 8 15.78 -6.05 -6.25
C PRO A 8 15.37 -4.69 -6.84
N LEU A 9 15.86 -3.61 -6.23
CA LEU A 9 15.69 -2.25 -6.75
C LEU A 9 16.21 -2.14 -8.18
N LEU A 10 15.61 -1.25 -8.96
CA LEU A 10 16.07 -0.95 -10.31
C LEU A 10 17.55 -0.52 -10.28
N GLY A 11 18.36 -1.03 -11.20
CA GLY A 11 19.80 -0.77 -11.25
C GLY A 11 20.66 -1.79 -10.49
N VAL A 12 20.05 -2.71 -9.73
CA VAL A 12 20.75 -3.87 -9.17
C VAL A 12 20.72 -5.01 -10.20
N ASN A 13 21.88 -5.33 -10.78
CA ASN A 13 22.03 -6.50 -11.65
C ASN A 13 21.79 -7.78 -10.84
N GLY A 14 20.92 -8.69 -11.28
CA GLY A 14 20.81 -9.98 -10.57
C GLY A 14 19.70 -10.93 -10.95
N THR A 15 18.59 -10.49 -11.56
CA THR A 15 17.48 -11.41 -11.89
C THR A 15 16.58 -10.85 -12.99
N PRO A 16 16.09 -11.68 -13.92
CA PRO A 16 15.02 -11.31 -14.83
C PRO A 16 13.81 -10.78 -14.07
N ALA A 17 13.08 -9.82 -14.65
CA ALA A 17 11.83 -9.36 -14.07
C ALA A 17 10.82 -10.52 -13.99
N VAL A 18 10.24 -10.72 -12.81
CA VAL A 18 9.15 -11.67 -12.58
C VAL A 18 7.91 -10.89 -12.22
N GLU A 19 6.79 -11.27 -12.80
CA GLU A 19 5.49 -10.64 -12.55
C GLU A 19 4.74 -11.41 -11.46
N GLY A 20 4.14 -10.68 -10.51
CA GLY A 20 3.17 -11.21 -9.57
C GLY A 20 1.76 -10.92 -10.06
N HIS A 21 0.83 -11.85 -9.84
CA HIS A 21 -0.55 -11.72 -10.31
C HIS A 21 -1.54 -11.92 -9.16
N ILE A 22 -2.61 -11.13 -9.14
CA ILE A 22 -3.76 -11.32 -8.25
C ILE A 22 -5.04 -10.94 -8.98
N SER A 23 -6.10 -11.73 -8.81
CA SER A 23 -7.43 -11.39 -9.33
C SER A 23 -8.15 -10.46 -8.37
N LEU A 24 -8.70 -9.36 -8.90
CA LEU A 24 -9.44 -8.36 -8.13
C LEU A 24 -10.92 -8.40 -8.50
N GLY A 25 -11.79 -8.31 -7.50
CA GLY A 25 -13.24 -8.27 -7.70
C GLY A 25 -13.80 -6.85 -7.78
N PRO A 26 -15.05 -6.68 -8.24
CA PRO A 26 -15.80 -5.44 -8.10
C PRO A 26 -15.80 -4.90 -6.66
N GLY A 27 -15.59 -3.59 -6.51
CA GLY A 27 -15.52 -2.90 -5.23
C GLY A 27 -14.22 -3.12 -4.45
N TRP A 28 -13.24 -3.84 -5.01
CA TRP A 28 -11.93 -3.99 -4.39
C TRP A 28 -11.05 -2.78 -4.72
N SER A 29 -10.25 -2.37 -3.76
CA SER A 29 -9.27 -1.29 -3.94
C SER A 29 -7.85 -1.82 -3.87
N VAL A 30 -6.98 -1.28 -4.72
CA VAL A 30 -5.53 -1.45 -4.67
C VAL A 30 -4.94 -0.16 -4.12
N VAL A 31 -4.23 -0.26 -3.00
CA VAL A 31 -3.48 0.84 -2.40
C VAL A 31 -2.00 0.60 -2.69
N LEU A 32 -1.39 1.50 -3.45
CA LEU A 32 0.05 1.57 -3.71
C LEU A 32 0.64 2.71 -2.90
N TYR A 33 1.78 2.48 -2.26
CA TYR A 33 2.42 3.45 -1.39
C TYR A 33 3.94 3.35 -1.46
N THR A 34 4.63 4.46 -1.17
CA THR A 34 6.07 4.47 -0.88
C THR A 34 6.33 4.01 0.56
N ASP A 35 7.52 3.47 0.81
CA ASP A 35 7.99 3.08 2.15
C ASP A 35 7.89 4.22 3.17
N GLY A 36 8.00 5.47 2.72
CA GLY A 36 7.71 6.66 3.51
C GLY A 36 6.44 6.58 4.35
N LEU A 37 5.37 5.92 3.90
CA LEU A 37 4.11 5.75 4.64
C LEU A 37 4.22 4.82 5.88
N VAL A 38 5.11 3.83 5.83
CA VAL A 38 5.14 2.69 6.77
C VAL A 38 6.44 2.58 7.56
N GLU A 39 7.56 3.01 6.98
CA GLU A 39 8.89 2.92 7.57
C GLU A 39 9.12 4.07 8.56
N ARG A 40 9.64 3.75 9.76
CA ARG A 40 9.95 4.74 10.79
C ARG A 40 11.26 4.39 11.48
N ARG A 41 11.90 5.37 12.12
CA ARG A 41 13.20 5.19 12.79
C ARG A 41 13.21 4.09 13.86
N HIS A 42 12.08 3.93 14.55
CA HIS A 42 11.92 2.99 15.66
C HIS A 42 10.90 1.87 15.36
N ARG A 43 10.54 1.68 14.10
CA ARG A 43 9.55 0.67 13.68
C ARG A 43 10.02 -0.02 12.41
N SER A 44 9.97 -1.35 12.43
CA SER A 44 10.27 -2.15 11.25
C SER A 44 9.21 -1.99 10.15
N LEU A 45 9.60 -2.26 8.91
CA LEU A 45 8.68 -2.27 7.77
C LEU A 45 7.49 -3.21 8.00
N ASP A 46 7.72 -4.39 8.57
CA ASP A 46 6.66 -5.38 8.83
C ASP A 46 5.63 -4.86 9.85
N GLU A 47 6.07 -4.17 10.90
CA GLU A 47 5.18 -3.53 11.88
C GLU A 47 4.36 -2.39 11.25
N GLY A 48 4.99 -1.58 10.38
CA GLY A 48 4.29 -0.53 9.63
C GLY A 48 3.23 -1.09 8.68
N ILE A 49 3.53 -2.17 7.96
CA ILE A 49 2.58 -2.86 7.09
C ILE A 49 1.42 -3.48 7.90
N ALA A 50 1.71 -4.03 9.08
CA ALA A 50 0.69 -4.59 9.97
C ALA A 50 -0.25 -3.50 10.51
N GLU A 51 0.28 -2.33 10.90
CA GLU A 51 -0.51 -1.17 11.29
C GLU A 51 -1.40 -0.66 10.15
N LEU A 52 -0.83 -0.45 8.96
CA LEU A 52 -1.59 -0.03 7.78
C LEU A 52 -2.73 -1.01 7.47
N SER A 53 -2.44 -2.31 7.55
CA SER A 53 -3.46 -3.36 7.39
C SER A 53 -4.55 -3.29 8.46
N ALA A 54 -4.21 -2.93 9.69
CA ALA A 54 -5.17 -2.79 10.78
C ALA A 54 -6.07 -1.55 10.58
N VAL A 55 -5.50 -0.42 10.15
CA VAL A 55 -6.24 0.81 9.83
C VAL A 55 -7.26 0.54 8.71
N LEU A 56 -6.81 -0.04 7.60
CA LEU A 56 -7.68 -0.37 6.46
C LEU A 56 -8.78 -1.38 6.81
N ARG A 57 -8.53 -2.30 7.76
CA ARG A 57 -9.56 -3.23 8.25
C ARG A 57 -10.57 -2.56 9.17
N LYS A 58 -10.13 -1.62 10.00
CA LYS A 58 -10.98 -0.89 10.94
C LYS A 58 -11.88 0.11 10.22
N GLU A 59 -11.38 0.73 9.16
CA GLU A 59 -12.10 1.75 8.39
C GLU A 59 -11.91 1.51 6.89
N PRO A 60 -12.61 0.55 6.26
CA PRO A 60 -12.41 0.20 4.85
C PRO A 60 -12.56 1.39 3.88
N GLY A 61 -13.45 2.34 4.20
CA GLY A 61 -13.67 3.54 3.40
C GLY A 61 -12.49 4.52 3.38
N VAL A 62 -11.55 4.40 4.33
CA VAL A 62 -10.37 5.30 4.38
C VAL A 62 -9.47 5.12 3.16
N ALA A 63 -9.52 3.98 2.48
CA ALA A 63 -8.78 3.79 1.24
C ALA A 63 -9.23 4.78 0.16
N GLU A 64 -10.47 5.26 0.19
CA GLU A 64 -10.99 6.24 -0.78
C GLU A 64 -10.52 7.66 -0.49
N ASP A 65 -9.90 7.90 0.68
CA ASP A 65 -9.33 9.18 1.10
C ASP A 65 -7.84 9.02 1.43
N PRO A 66 -6.94 9.14 0.43
CA PRO A 66 -5.50 9.01 0.64
C PRO A 66 -4.94 10.02 1.65
N ALA A 67 -5.53 11.22 1.74
CA ALA A 67 -5.08 12.23 2.69
C ALA A 67 -5.40 11.79 4.13
N ARG A 68 -6.62 11.30 4.36
CA ARG A 68 -7.01 10.75 5.66
C ARG A 68 -6.22 9.50 6.03
N LEU A 69 -5.95 8.64 5.06
CA LEU A 69 -5.09 7.47 5.28
C LEU A 69 -3.69 7.91 5.70
N ALA A 70 -3.10 8.90 5.01
CA ALA A 70 -1.82 9.47 5.40
C ALA A 70 -1.86 10.05 6.81
N GLU A 71 -2.90 10.81 7.18
CA GLU A 71 -3.07 11.36 8.53
C GLU A 71 -3.12 10.28 9.62
N LEU A 72 -3.89 9.20 9.39
CA LEU A 72 -4.02 8.10 10.36
C LEU A 72 -2.72 7.30 10.50
N MET A 73 -1.91 7.27 9.45
CA MET A 73 -0.58 6.67 9.46
C MET A 73 0.50 7.65 9.93
N ASN A 74 0.23 8.95 9.94
CA ASN A 74 1.22 9.94 10.29
C ASN A 74 1.52 9.91 11.80
N SER A 75 2.80 9.96 12.10
CA SER A 75 3.34 10.13 13.45
C SER A 75 4.53 11.06 13.31
N ASP A 76 4.75 11.96 14.26
CA ASP A 76 5.72 13.10 14.22
C ASP A 76 7.19 12.75 13.85
N ASP A 77 7.54 11.49 13.62
CA ASP A 77 8.88 10.98 13.28
C ASP A 77 8.99 10.46 11.82
N HIS A 78 8.14 10.93 10.89
CA HIS A 78 8.29 10.62 9.46
C HIS A 78 9.47 11.39 8.84
N ARG A 79 10.28 10.68 8.05
CA ARG A 79 11.49 11.25 7.42
C ARG A 79 11.50 11.23 5.89
N ASP A 80 10.65 10.44 5.25
CA ASP A 80 10.71 10.21 3.80
C ASP A 80 9.42 10.62 3.08
N ASP A 81 9.54 10.84 1.77
CA ASP A 81 8.44 11.29 0.93
C ASP A 81 7.33 10.23 0.86
N THR A 82 6.12 10.64 1.23
CA THR A 82 4.94 9.78 1.19
C THR A 82 4.15 10.03 -0.09
N CYS A 83 3.98 8.98 -0.88
CA CYS A 83 3.05 8.93 -2.00
C CYS A 83 2.05 7.80 -1.76
N ILE A 84 0.76 8.08 -1.98
CA ILE A 84 -0.32 7.10 -1.91
C ILE A 84 -1.14 7.21 -3.19
N LEU A 85 -1.33 6.08 -3.87
CA LEU A 85 -2.20 5.95 -5.03
C LEU A 85 -3.23 4.86 -4.76
N VAL A 86 -4.50 5.18 -4.99
CA VAL A 86 -5.60 4.24 -4.81
C VAL A 86 -6.36 4.07 -6.11
N ALA A 87 -6.57 2.82 -6.49
CA ALA A 87 -7.38 2.44 -7.64
C ALA A 87 -8.47 1.46 -7.20
N THR A 88 -9.73 1.80 -7.49
CA THR A 88 -10.89 0.96 -7.15
C THR A 88 -11.43 0.30 -8.40
N ILE A 89 -11.63 -1.02 -8.35
CA ILE A 89 -12.29 -1.76 -9.42
C ILE A 89 -13.78 -1.44 -9.36
N ALA A 90 -14.24 -0.58 -10.27
CA ALA A 90 -15.64 -0.25 -10.38
C ALA A 90 -16.47 -1.52 -10.59
N GLY A 91 -17.51 -1.71 -9.78
CA GLY A 91 -18.56 -2.64 -10.16
C GLY A 91 -19.30 -2.09 -11.38
N LEU A 92 -19.66 -2.98 -12.31
CA LEU A 92 -20.63 -2.59 -13.33
C LEU A 92 -21.87 -2.03 -12.63
N PRO A 93 -22.42 -0.89 -13.08
CA PRO A 93 -23.63 -0.33 -12.49
C PRO A 93 -24.72 -1.41 -12.50
N LYS A 94 -25.37 -1.63 -11.35
CA LYS A 94 -26.56 -2.49 -11.27
C LYS A 94 -27.60 -1.88 -12.21
N ARG A 95 -27.99 -2.65 -13.23
CA ARG A 95 -29.06 -2.28 -14.16
C ARG A 95 -30.41 -2.20 -13.46
#